data_AF-A0A377DEW3-F1
#
_entry.id   AF-A0A377DEW3-F1
#
_cell.length_a   1.000
_cell.length_b   1.000
_cell.length_c   1.000
_cell.angle_alpha   90.00
_cell.angle_beta   90.00
_cell.angle_gamma   90.00
#
_symmetry.space_group_name_H-M   'P 1'
#
loop_
_entity.id
_entity.type
_entity.pdbx_description
1 polymer ?
#
loop_
_entity_poly.entity_id
_entity_poly.type
_entity_poly.pdbx_seq_one_letter_code
_entity_poly.pdbx_strand_id
1 'polypeptide(L)'
;MNSVIRNLPYYSLGAWFGATIMTCVKEVPLRRHLLMASLLTVLAVGAWLFTISLLLSLVSIVVIMKLFYQYEQRFGMRSTSLLNVIGSNTIAIYTTHRILVEIFSLTLLAQMNAARWSPQVELTLLLVYPFVSLFICTVAGLLVRKLSQRAFSDLLFSPPSLPAAVSYSR
;
A
#
# COMPACT_ATOMS: atom_id res chain seq x y z
N MET A 1 0.70 -5.89 26.09
CA MET A 1 1.07 -4.53 25.61
C MET A 1 0.21 -4.20 24.41
N ASN A 2 -0.46 -3.04 24.39
CA ASN A 2 -1.44 -2.69 23.36
C ASN A 2 -0.81 -2.71 21.96
N SER A 3 -1.41 -3.41 20.98
CA SER A 3 -0.81 -3.59 19.65
C SER A 3 -0.53 -2.24 18.95
N VAL A 4 -1.31 -1.21 19.28
CA VAL A 4 -1.13 0.16 18.79
C VAL A 4 0.19 0.75 19.25
N ILE A 5 0.52 0.65 20.55
CA ILE A 5 1.77 1.18 21.11
C ILE A 5 2.98 0.45 20.55
N ARG A 6 2.87 -0.87 20.36
CA ARG A 6 3.93 -1.67 19.74
C ARG A 6 4.18 -1.27 18.27
N ASN A 7 3.13 -0.90 17.53
CA ASN A 7 3.23 -0.57 16.11
C ASN A 7 3.48 0.93 15.85
N LEU A 8 3.30 1.79 16.86
CA LEU A 8 3.47 3.24 16.73
C LEU A 8 4.85 3.65 16.16
N PRO A 9 5.98 3.06 16.60
CA PRO A 9 7.29 3.40 16.02
C PRO A 9 7.37 3.10 14.53
N TYR A 10 6.71 2.02 14.07
CA TYR A 10 6.70 1.60 12.66
C TYR A 10 5.94 2.63 11.80
N TYR A 11 4.78 3.08 12.28
CA TYR A 11 3.99 4.11 11.59
C TYR A 11 4.70 5.46 11.54
N SER A 12 5.29 5.89 12.66
CA SER A 12 6.02 7.16 12.74
C SER A 12 7.24 7.18 11.82
N LEU A 13 8.00 6.08 11.75
CA LEU A 13 9.15 5.96 10.87
C LEU A 13 8.75 6.01 9.39
N GLY A 14 7.66 5.33 9.02
CA GLY A 14 7.12 5.39 7.66
C GLY A 14 6.66 6.79 7.26
N ALA A 15 5.97 7.51 8.16
CA ALA A 15 5.47 8.85 7.89
C ALA A 15 6.59 9.90 7.73
N TRP A 16 7.63 9.83 8.56
CA TRP A 16 8.68 10.85 8.60
C TRP A 16 9.86 10.57 7.66
N PHE A 17 10.20 9.29 7.47
CA PHE A 17 11.37 8.88 6.68
C PHE A 17 11.02 8.19 5.38
N GLY A 18 9.74 7.91 5.08
CA GLY A 18 9.34 7.18 3.88
C GLY A 18 9.83 7.82 2.57
N ALA A 19 9.75 9.15 2.46
CA ALA A 19 10.24 9.87 1.29
C ALA A 19 11.76 9.75 1.13
N THR A 20 12.52 9.91 2.21
CA THR A 20 13.98 9.77 2.25
C THR A 20 14.44 8.34 1.99
N ILE A 21 13.70 7.35 2.49
CA ILE A 21 13.94 5.94 2.19
C ILE A 21 13.73 5.71 0.69
N MET A 22 12.68 6.27 0.09
CA MET A 22 12.39 6.10 -1.33
C MET A 22 13.48 6.70 -2.24
N THR A 23 14.01 7.87 -1.91
CA THR A 23 15.13 8.47 -2.67
C THR A 23 16.40 7.64 -2.54
N CYS A 24 16.77 7.29 -1.31
CA CYS A 24 17.93 6.44 -1.03
C CYS A 24 17.83 5.08 -1.73
N VAL A 25 16.65 4.45 -1.69
CA VAL A 25 16.38 3.18 -2.37
C VAL A 25 16.54 3.34 -3.88
N LYS A 26 16.15 4.45 -4.51
CA LYS A 26 16.36 4.62 -5.96
C LYS A 26 17.85 4.75 -6.31
N GLU A 27 18.59 5.53 -5.54
CA GLU A 27 19.99 5.87 -5.82
C GLU A 27 20.98 4.74 -5.53
N VAL A 28 20.73 3.91 -4.51
CA VAL A 28 21.69 2.88 -4.10
C VAL A 28 21.61 1.64 -5.03
N PRO A 29 22.70 1.28 -5.74
CA PRO A 29 22.74 0.05 -6.52
C PRO A 29 22.89 -1.17 -5.59
N LEU A 30 21.78 -1.84 -5.26
CA LEU A 30 21.76 -3.02 -4.38
C LEU A 30 22.72 -4.13 -4.85
N ARG A 31 22.90 -4.26 -6.17
CA ARG A 31 23.81 -5.23 -6.79
C ARG A 31 25.28 -5.00 -6.41
N ARG A 32 25.66 -3.76 -6.10
CA ARG A 32 27.03 -3.39 -5.67
C ARG A 32 27.27 -3.65 -4.19
N HIS A 33 26.21 -3.67 -3.38
CA HIS A 33 26.26 -3.84 -1.93
C HIS A 33 25.62 -5.16 -1.47
N LEU A 34 25.68 -6.21 -2.30
CA LEU A 34 25.06 -7.51 -2.02
C LEU A 34 25.51 -8.10 -0.68
N LEU A 35 26.80 -7.98 -0.34
CA LEU A 35 27.33 -8.47 0.94
C LEU A 35 26.73 -7.74 2.15
N MET A 36 26.58 -6.41 2.06
CA MET A 36 25.96 -5.65 3.15
C MET A 36 24.46 -5.93 3.20
N ALA A 37 23.78 -6.06 2.06
CA ALA A 37 22.37 -6.40 1.99
C ALA A 37 22.09 -7.81 2.55
N SER A 38 22.94 -8.80 2.25
CA SER A 38 22.82 -10.15 2.80
C SER A 38 23.06 -10.16 4.31
N LEU A 39 24.09 -9.44 4.78
CA LEU A 39 24.35 -9.30 6.21
C LEU A 39 23.15 -8.65 6.93
N LEU A 40 22.59 -7.59 6.37
CA LEU A 40 21.46 -6.87 6.96
C LEU A 40 20.19 -7.73 6.97
N THR A 41 20.01 -8.59 5.96
CA THR A 41 18.92 -9.59 5.92
C THR A 41 19.10 -10.66 7.00
N VAL A 42 20.32 -11.18 7.18
CA VAL A 42 20.61 -12.17 8.24
C VAL A 42 20.39 -11.56 9.62
N LEU A 43 20.84 -10.32 9.84
CA LEU A 43 20.56 -9.58 11.07
C LEU A 43 19.05 -9.33 11.27
N ALA A 44 18.30 -9.11 10.19
CA ALA A 44 16.85 -8.93 10.26
C ALA A 44 16.13 -10.20 10.73
N VAL A 45 16.54 -11.35 10.19
CA VAL A 45 16.02 -12.66 10.59
C VAL A 45 16.43 -12.96 12.03
N GLY A 46 17.67 -12.68 12.41
CA GLY A 46 18.15 -12.81 13.79
C GLY A 46 17.32 -11.97 14.77
N ALA A 47 17.14 -10.68 14.48
CA ALA A 47 16.32 -9.78 15.30
C ALA A 47 14.85 -10.24 15.40
N TRP A 48 14.29 -10.79 14.32
CA TRP A 48 12.95 -11.34 14.31
C TRP A 48 12.80 -12.54 15.26
N LEU A 49 13.80 -13.43 15.34
CA LEU A 49 13.81 -14.53 16.32
C LEU A 49 13.80 -14.02 17.77
N PHE A 50 14.31 -12.81 18.03
CA PHE A 50 14.21 -12.12 19.31
C PHE A 50 12.95 -11.23 19.43
N THR A 51 11.88 -11.51 18.66
CA THR A 51 10.61 -10.76 18.63
C THR A 51 10.70 -9.29 18.18
N ILE A 52 11.81 -8.88 17.54
CA ILE A 52 11.98 -7.54 16.98
C ILE A 52 11.75 -7.59 15.46
N SER A 53 10.55 -7.24 15.02
CA SER A 53 10.16 -7.29 13.60
C SER A 53 10.50 -6.02 12.80
N LEU A 54 10.97 -4.96 13.46
CA LEU A 54 11.28 -3.68 12.81
C LEU A 54 12.28 -3.82 11.67
N LEU A 55 13.41 -4.47 11.93
CA LEU A 55 14.47 -4.59 10.93
C LEU A 55 14.01 -5.45 9.74
N LEU A 56 13.25 -6.52 10.01
CA LEU A 56 12.64 -7.35 8.97
C LEU A 56 11.65 -6.57 8.11
N SER A 57 10.81 -5.73 8.72
CA SER A 57 9.86 -4.88 7.99
C SER A 57 10.56 -3.87 7.08
N LEU A 58 11.61 -3.20 7.56
CA LEU A 58 12.42 -2.26 6.79
C LEU A 58 13.09 -2.94 5.60
N VAL A 59 13.75 -4.09 5.80
CA VAL A 59 14.37 -4.86 4.72
C VAL A 59 13.32 -5.28 3.69
N SER A 60 12.16 -5.77 4.15
CA SER A 60 11.08 -6.19 3.27
C SER A 60 10.55 -5.05 2.40
N ILE A 61 10.31 -3.88 2.98
CA ILE A 61 9.86 -2.68 2.24
C ILE A 61 10.89 -2.28 1.18
N VAL A 62 12.18 -2.23 1.54
CA VAL A 62 13.26 -1.89 0.59
C VAL A 62 13.35 -2.89 -0.56
N VAL A 63 13.28 -4.19 -0.26
CA VAL A 63 13.31 -5.26 -1.27
C VAL A 63 12.12 -5.16 -2.21
N ILE A 64 10.91 -5.07 -1.66
CA ILE A 64 9.68 -4.93 -2.46
C ILE A 64 9.76 -3.69 -3.35
N MET A 65 10.16 -2.54 -2.79
CA MET A 65 10.30 -1.30 -3.54
C MET A 65 11.30 -1.42 -4.69
N LYS A 66 12.45 -2.05 -4.46
CA LYS A 66 13.44 -2.31 -5.52
C LYS A 66 12.93 -3.25 -6.59
N LEU A 67 12.19 -4.29 -6.23
CA LEU A 67 11.58 -5.20 -7.20
C LEU A 67 10.59 -4.46 -8.10
N PHE A 68 9.70 -3.66 -7.52
CA PHE A 68 8.77 -2.83 -8.29
C PHE A 68 9.49 -1.80 -9.16
N TYR A 69 10.52 -1.15 -8.64
CA TYR A 69 11.31 -0.18 -9.40
C TYR A 69 12.07 -0.83 -10.57
N GLN A 70 12.66 -2.01 -10.37
CA GLN A 70 13.32 -2.75 -11.44
C GLN A 70 12.31 -3.27 -12.47
N TYR A 71 11.13 -3.70 -12.02
CA TYR A 71 10.04 -4.08 -12.90
C TYR A 71 9.60 -2.89 -13.77
N GLU A 72 9.43 -1.71 -13.17
CA GLU A 72 9.13 -0.46 -13.87
C GLU A 72 10.20 -0.13 -14.91
N GLN A 73 11.50 -0.19 -14.56
CA GLN A 73 12.59 0.08 -15.49
C GLN A 73 12.65 -0.91 -16.67
N ARG A 74 12.36 -2.19 -16.44
CA ARG A 74 12.46 -3.23 -17.47
C ARG A 74 11.27 -3.27 -18.43
N PHE A 75 10.06 -3.07 -17.91
CA PHE A 75 8.84 -3.21 -18.71
C PHE A 75 8.27 -1.87 -19.18
N GLY A 76 8.70 -0.76 -18.55
CA GLY A 76 8.15 0.58 -18.76
C GLY A 76 6.71 0.67 -18.24
N MET A 77 6.38 1.71 -17.48
CA MET A 77 4.97 2.02 -17.23
C MET A 77 4.35 2.59 -18.52
N ARG A 78 3.94 1.69 -19.42
CA ARG A 78 2.98 2.07 -20.47
C ARG A 78 1.79 2.73 -19.78
N SER A 79 1.26 3.82 -20.34
CA SER A 79 0.07 4.51 -19.80
C SER A 79 -1.12 3.57 -19.57
N THR A 80 -1.18 2.47 -20.31
CA THR A 80 -2.19 1.41 -20.23
C THR A 80 -1.85 0.25 -19.28
N SER A 81 -0.68 0.26 -18.64
CA SER A 81 -0.29 -0.80 -17.70
C SER A 81 -1.18 -0.78 -16.45
N LEU A 82 -1.65 -1.95 -16.03
CA LEU A 82 -2.53 -2.11 -14.87
C LEU A 82 -1.98 -1.44 -13.60
N LEU A 83 -0.67 -1.53 -13.36
CA LEU A 83 -0.03 -0.90 -12.20
C LEU A 83 -0.10 0.62 -12.24
N ASN A 84 0.02 1.21 -13.43
CA ASN A 84 -0.07 2.66 -13.61
C ASN A 84 -1.53 3.15 -13.51
N VAL A 85 -2.48 2.36 -14.02
CA VAL A 85 -3.91 2.61 -13.82
C VAL A 85 -4.24 2.56 -12.34
N ILE A 86 -3.85 1.51 -11.62
CA ILE A 86 -4.12 1.41 -10.17
C ILE A 86 -3.41 2.54 -9.40
N GLY A 87 -2.12 2.80 -9.68
CA GLY A 87 -1.31 3.81 -8.99
C GLY A 87 -1.83 5.24 -9.17
N SER A 88 -2.23 5.62 -10.38
CA SER A 88 -2.83 6.93 -10.64
C SER A 88 -4.20 7.10 -9.98
N ASN A 89 -4.83 6.02 -9.54
CA ASN A 89 -6.15 5.96 -8.89
C ASN A 89 -6.07 5.77 -7.37
N THR A 90 -4.87 5.83 -6.78
CA THR A 90 -4.64 5.44 -5.37
C THR A 90 -5.58 6.13 -4.38
N ILE A 91 -5.86 7.43 -4.55
CA ILE A 91 -6.76 8.19 -3.65
C ILE A 91 -8.20 7.67 -3.71
N ALA A 92 -8.72 7.47 -4.93
CA ALA A 92 -10.07 6.96 -5.14
C ALA A 92 -10.21 5.52 -4.62
N ILE A 93 -9.19 4.68 -4.83
CA ILE A 93 -9.15 3.31 -4.34
C ILE A 93 -9.09 3.31 -2.80
N TYR A 94 -8.23 4.13 -2.19
CA TYR A 94 -8.07 4.19 -0.73
C TYR A 94 -9.34 4.66 -0.01
N THR A 95 -10.00 5.70 -0.53
CA THR A 95 -11.24 6.23 0.04
C THR A 95 -12.39 5.21 -0.08
N THR A 96 -12.53 4.60 -1.26
CA THR A 96 -13.54 3.57 -1.50
C THR A 96 -13.28 2.33 -0.65
N HIS A 97 -12.02 1.93 -0.50
CA HIS A 97 -11.59 0.84 0.37
C HIS A 97 -12.04 1.07 1.83
N ARG A 98 -11.84 2.27 2.38
CA ARG A 98 -12.22 2.58 3.75
C ARG A 98 -13.73 2.37 3.99
N ILE A 99 -14.56 2.83 3.07
CA ILE A 99 -16.03 2.67 3.15
C ILE A 99 -16.43 1.20 3.03
N LEU A 100 -15.86 0.48 2.04
CA LEU A 100 -16.17 -0.91 1.81
C LEU A 100 -15.76 -1.81 2.97
N VAL A 101 -14.55 -1.63 3.50
CA VAL A 101 -14.06 -2.40 4.66
C VAL A 101 -14.90 -2.13 5.89
N GLU A 102 -15.36 -0.91 6.11
CA GLU A 102 -16.24 -0.59 7.24
C GLU A 102 -17.61 -1.28 7.11
N ILE A 103 -18.22 -1.24 5.93
CA ILE A 103 -19.48 -1.96 5.64
C ILE A 103 -19.30 -3.47 5.78
N PHE A 104 -18.25 -4.05 5.19
CA PHE A 104 -17.96 -5.48 5.30
C PHE A 104 -17.70 -5.89 6.74
N SER A 105 -16.89 -5.13 7.48
CA SER A 105 -16.59 -5.44 8.88
C SER A 105 -17.85 -5.42 9.73
N LEU A 106 -18.71 -4.39 9.60
CA LEU A 106 -19.96 -4.28 10.36
C LEU A 106 -20.94 -5.43 10.05
N THR A 107 -21.01 -5.87 8.79
CA THR A 107 -21.94 -6.92 8.35
C THR A 107 -21.44 -8.34 8.63
N LEU A 108 -20.13 -8.61 8.47
CA LEU A 108 -19.53 -9.93 8.69
C LEU A 108 -19.23 -10.19 10.17
N LEU A 109 -18.75 -9.20 10.94
CA LEU A 109 -18.49 -9.36 12.38
C LEU A 109 -19.77 -9.68 13.14
N ALA A 110 -20.90 -9.09 12.76
CA ALA A 110 -22.19 -9.38 13.38
C ALA A 110 -22.62 -10.85 13.18
N GLN A 111 -22.31 -11.44 12.02
CA GLN A 111 -22.65 -12.83 11.71
C GLN A 111 -21.69 -13.83 12.36
N MET A 112 -20.39 -13.50 12.38
CA MET A 112 -19.37 -14.31 13.07
C MET A 112 -19.60 -14.33 14.59
N ASN A 113 -19.89 -13.18 15.21
CA ASN A 113 -20.19 -13.13 16.65
C ASN A 113 -21.48 -13.88 17.03
N ALA A 114 -22.39 -14.09 16.09
CA ALA A 114 -23.60 -14.87 16.32
C ALA A 114 -23.37 -16.39 16.24
N ALA A 115 -22.11 -16.85 16.08
CA ALA A 115 -21.70 -18.26 15.99
C ALA A 115 -22.50 -19.08 14.97
N ARG A 116 -22.98 -18.42 13.90
CA ARG A 116 -23.86 -19.04 12.90
C ARG A 116 -23.11 -19.95 11.94
N TRP A 117 -21.78 -19.84 11.88
CA TRP A 117 -20.95 -20.50 10.88
C TRP A 117 -20.05 -21.56 11.50
N SER A 118 -19.77 -22.60 10.72
CA SER A 118 -18.84 -23.64 11.17
C SER A 118 -17.40 -23.08 11.18
N PRO A 119 -16.50 -23.61 12.05
CA PRO A 119 -15.12 -23.15 12.13
C PRO A 119 -14.34 -23.22 10.80
N GLN A 120 -14.70 -24.17 9.94
CA GLN A 120 -14.10 -24.34 8.61
C GLN A 120 -14.49 -23.21 7.65
N VAL A 121 -15.74 -22.74 7.74
CA VAL A 121 -16.24 -21.62 6.95
C VAL A 121 -15.59 -20.31 7.42
N GLU A 122 -15.47 -20.12 8.74
CA GLU A 122 -14.79 -18.95 9.30
C GLU A 122 -13.31 -18.90 8.89
N LEU A 123 -12.60 -20.02 8.96
CA LEU A 123 -11.18 -20.08 8.55
C LEU A 123 -11.01 -19.80 7.05
N THR A 124 -11.86 -20.41 6.21
CA THR A 124 -11.82 -20.20 4.76
C THR A 124 -12.10 -18.73 4.42
N LEU A 125 -13.07 -18.13 5.09
CA LEU A 125 -13.39 -16.73 4.93
C LEU A 125 -12.22 -15.84 5.36
N LEU A 126 -11.58 -16.08 6.51
CA LEU A 126 -10.43 -15.29 6.96
C LEU A 126 -9.23 -15.37 6.00
N LEU A 127 -9.02 -16.51 5.34
CA LEU A 127 -7.96 -16.70 4.35
C LEU A 127 -8.25 -15.98 3.03
N VAL A 128 -9.50 -15.99 2.57
CA VAL A 128 -9.89 -15.49 1.25
C VAL A 128 -10.31 -14.02 1.28
N TYR A 129 -10.87 -13.56 2.40
CA TYR A 129 -11.41 -12.22 2.59
C TYR A 129 -10.43 -11.09 2.20
N PRO A 130 -9.14 -11.12 2.60
CA PRO A 130 -8.21 -10.03 2.26
C PRO A 130 -8.04 -9.85 0.74
N PHE A 131 -8.00 -10.96 -0.01
CA PHE A 131 -7.84 -10.93 -1.47
C PHE A 131 -9.10 -10.46 -2.18
N VAL A 132 -10.26 -10.97 -1.75
CA VAL A 132 -11.56 -10.58 -2.32
C VAL A 132 -11.84 -9.10 -2.01
N SER A 133 -11.58 -8.65 -0.78
CA SER A 133 -11.72 -7.26 -0.39
C SER A 133 -10.81 -6.35 -1.22
N LEU A 134 -9.53 -6.70 -1.38
CA LEU A 134 -8.60 -5.94 -2.22
C LEU A 134 -9.09 -5.82 -3.68
N PHE A 135 -9.57 -6.94 -4.25
CA PHE A 135 -10.11 -6.96 -5.61
C PHE A 135 -11.34 -6.05 -5.75
N ILE A 136 -12.32 -6.19 -4.84
CA ILE A 136 -13.54 -5.37 -4.85
C ILE A 136 -13.20 -3.90 -4.68
N CYS A 137 -12.33 -3.55 -3.73
CA CYS A 137 -11.92 -2.16 -3.48
C CYS A 137 -11.22 -1.54 -4.70
N THR A 138 -10.40 -2.33 -5.40
CA THR A 138 -9.72 -1.88 -6.62
C THR A 138 -10.73 -1.62 -7.74
N VAL A 139 -11.62 -2.57 -8.01
CA VAL A 139 -12.64 -2.44 -9.08
C VAL A 139 -13.60 -1.29 -8.78
N ALA A 140 -14.11 -1.22 -7.56
CA ALA A 140 -15.03 -0.17 -7.13
C ALA A 140 -14.38 1.21 -7.18
N GLY A 141 -13.13 1.36 -6.69
CA GLY A 141 -12.41 2.63 -6.76
C GLY A 141 -12.19 3.12 -8.20
N LEU A 142 -11.86 2.21 -9.12
CA LEU A 142 -11.73 2.53 -10.55
C LEU A 142 -13.07 2.92 -11.18
N LEU A 143 -14.16 2.24 -10.81
CA LEU A 143 -15.51 2.57 -11.28
C LEU A 143 -15.96 3.94 -10.77
N VAL A 144 -15.79 4.22 -9.47
CA VAL A 144 -16.13 5.51 -8.85
C VAL A 144 -15.37 6.64 -9.53
N ARG A 145 -14.09 6.47 -9.83
CA ARG A 145 -13.35 7.50 -10.57
C ARG A 145 -13.88 7.68 -11.99
N LYS A 146 -14.14 6.60 -12.74
CA LYS A 146 -14.74 6.72 -14.08
C LYS A 146 -16.09 7.47 -14.05
N LEU A 147 -16.90 7.21 -13.04
CA LEU A 147 -18.17 7.92 -12.83
C LEU A 147 -17.95 9.39 -12.46
N SER A 148 -17.02 9.68 -11.57
CA SER A 148 -16.66 11.04 -11.16
C SER A 148 -16.09 11.87 -12.31
N GLN A 149 -15.25 11.29 -13.16
CA GLN A 149 -14.75 11.93 -14.37
C GLN A 149 -15.88 12.30 -15.34
N ARG A 150 -16.88 11.42 -15.47
CA ARG A 150 -18.04 11.67 -16.33
C ARG A 150 -19.03 12.69 -15.75
N ALA A 151 -19.21 12.71 -14.44
CA ALA A 151 -20.24 13.52 -13.79
C ALA A 151 -19.73 14.89 -13.28
N PHE A 152 -18.47 14.98 -12.87
CA PHE A 152 -17.91 16.14 -12.16
C PHE A 152 -16.52 16.56 -12.67
N SER A 153 -16.11 16.09 -13.85
CA SER A 153 -14.82 16.46 -14.46
C SER A 153 -13.60 16.21 -13.55
N ASP A 154 -13.64 15.14 -12.73
CA ASP A 154 -12.58 14.74 -11.79
C ASP A 154 -12.32 15.74 -10.64
N LEU A 155 -13.22 16.70 -10.37
CA LEU A 155 -13.11 17.69 -9.28
C LEU A 155 -12.96 17.06 -7.88
N LEU A 156 -13.57 15.88 -7.67
CA LEU A 156 -13.58 15.21 -6.36
C LEU A 156 -12.28 14.45 -6.05
N PHE A 157 -11.46 14.16 -7.06
CA PHE A 157 -10.26 13.32 -6.93
C PHE A 157 -9.00 13.96 -7.49
N SER A 158 -9.08 15.16 -8.05
CA SER A 158 -7.93 15.96 -8.45
C SER A 158 -7.33 16.68 -7.25
N PRO A 159 -6.00 16.66 -7.05
CA PRO A 159 -5.37 17.48 -6.03
C PRO A 159 -5.63 18.96 -6.34
N PRO A 160 -5.84 19.82 -5.32
CA PRO A 160 -6.00 21.25 -5.54
C PRO A 160 -4.74 21.81 -6.23
N SER A 161 -4.90 22.28 -7.47
CA SER A 161 -3.83 22.94 -8.20
C SER A 161 -3.74 24.39 -7.75
N LEU A 162 -2.60 24.79 -7.18
CA LEU A 162 -2.29 26.21 -7.04
C LEU A 162 -2.32 26.83 -8.45
N PRO A 163 -2.93 28.03 -8.63
CA PRO A 163 -2.90 28.71 -9.91
C PRO A 163 -1.44 28.84 -10.34
N ALA A 164 -1.12 28.43 -11.57
CA ALA A 164 0.20 28.63 -12.14
C ALA A 164 0.55 30.11 -11.99
N ALA A 165 1.63 30.41 -11.26
CA ALA A 165 2.16 31.75 -11.22
C ALA A 165 2.47 32.14 -12.67
N VAL A 166 1.71 33.10 -13.21
CA VAL A 166 1.91 33.66 -14.54
C VAL A 166 3.31 34.27 -14.53
N SER A 167 4.28 33.52 -15.05
CA SER A 167 5.62 34.03 -15.28
C SER A 167 5.51 35.00 -16.46
N TYR A 168 5.37 36.29 -16.16
CA TYR A 168 5.62 37.33 -17.15
C TYR A 168 7.12 37.32 -17.45
N SER A 169 7.51 36.69 -18.55
CA SER A 169 8.81 36.94 -19.16
C SER A 169 8.83 38.39 -19.66
N ARG A 170 9.70 39.21 -19.09
CA ARG A 170 10.23 40.41 -19.75
C ARG A 170 11.63 40.10 -20.27
#